data_AF-A0A2H5XEM3-F1
#
_entry.id   AF-A0A2H5XEM3-F1
#
_cell.length_a   1.000
_cell.length_b   1.000
_cell.length_c   1.000
_cell.angle_alpha   90.00
_cell.angle_beta   90.00
_cell.angle_gamma   90.00
#
_symmetry.space_group_name_H-M   'P 1'
#
loop_
_entity.id
_entity.type
_entity.pdbx_description
1 polymer ?
#
loop_
_entity_poly.entity_id
_entity_poly.type
_entity_poly.pdbx_seq_one_letter_code
_entity_poly.pdbx_strand_id
1 'polypeptide(L)'
;MADFFAEFRNDHRLVLRTLIDLRKAVDARDFARAHQLVEALDNAAGPHMEFEERYLYPSLIPLLGEERVKALISDHQGAAAMVHKAKQILRKEAVSEEELAFLHEFIREFLQHASDCEGTALLAETLSQEQIDEFGKQLVALRSTGKPLTVYKGATAA
;
A
#
# COMPACT_ATOMS: atom_id res chain seq x y z
N MET A 1 -20.78 -1.98 12.47
CA MET A 1 -20.09 -0.82 11.89
C MET A 1 -18.65 -1.25 11.67
N ALA A 2 -18.01 -0.85 10.57
CA ALA A 2 -16.61 -1.21 10.33
C ALA A 2 -15.73 -0.40 11.27
N ASP A 3 -15.00 -1.07 12.17
CA ASP A 3 -14.05 -0.42 13.08
C ASP A 3 -12.81 -0.01 12.29
N PHE A 4 -12.63 1.29 12.08
CA PHE A 4 -11.51 1.83 11.30
C PHE A 4 -10.16 1.27 11.73
N PHE A 5 -9.83 1.28 13.02
CA PHE A 5 -8.52 0.84 13.49
C PHE A 5 -8.30 -0.66 13.29
N ALA A 6 -9.36 -1.45 13.47
CA ALA A 6 -9.29 -2.89 13.20
C ALA A 6 -9.10 -3.15 11.69
N GLU A 7 -9.87 -2.47 10.85
CA GLU A 7 -9.82 -2.63 9.40
C GLU A 7 -8.48 -2.16 8.81
N PHE A 8 -8.00 -0.99 9.21
CA PHE A 8 -6.74 -0.40 8.76
C PHE A 8 -5.55 -1.31 9.12
N ARG A 9 -5.49 -1.76 10.38
CA ARG A 9 -4.45 -2.69 10.85
C ARG A 9 -4.50 -4.03 10.14
N ASN A 10 -5.70 -4.50 9.77
CA ASN A 10 -5.86 -5.76 9.04
C ASN A 10 -5.31 -5.65 7.61
N ASP A 11 -5.51 -4.50 6.93
CA ASP A 11 -4.90 -4.26 5.62
C ASP A 11 -3.38 -4.26 5.70
N HIS A 12 -2.81 -3.54 6.67
CA HIS A 12 -1.36 -3.52 6.87
C HIS A 12 -0.80 -4.93 7.14
N ARG A 13 -1.46 -5.73 7.98
CA ARG A 13 -1.06 -7.13 8.21
C ARG A 13 -1.11 -7.96 6.94
N LEU A 14 -2.14 -7.79 6.11
CA LEU A 14 -2.26 -8.48 4.84
C LEU A 14 -1.13 -8.09 3.89
N VAL A 15 -0.84 -6.79 3.76
CA VAL A 15 0.26 -6.27 2.93
C VAL A 15 1.61 -6.82 3.41
N LEU A 16 1.93 -6.68 4.70
CA LEU A 16 3.19 -7.16 5.28
C LEU A 16 3.37 -8.67 5.08
N ARG A 17 2.32 -9.46 5.31
CA ARG A 17 2.39 -10.91 5.11
C ARG A 17 2.57 -11.27 3.64
N THR A 18 1.88 -10.58 2.74
CA THR A 18 2.00 -10.79 1.30
C THR A 18 3.42 -10.47 0.82
N LEU A 19 4.05 -9.40 1.33
CA LEU A 19 5.43 -9.04 1.04
C LEU A 19 6.44 -10.08 1.56
N ILE A 20 6.24 -10.60 2.77
CA ILE A 20 7.07 -11.67 3.33
C ILE A 20 6.96 -12.95 2.48
N ASP A 21 5.76 -13.32 2.07
CA ASP A 21 5.56 -14.51 1.22
C ASP A 21 6.09 -14.27 -0.20
N LEU A 22 6.02 -13.03 -0.71
CA LEU A 22 6.62 -12.64 -1.98
C LEU A 22 8.13 -12.77 -1.92
N ARG A 23 8.76 -12.33 -0.83
CA ARG A 23 10.20 -12.50 -0.61
C ARG A 23 10.62 -13.97 -0.69
N LYS A 24 9.91 -14.84 0.01
CA LYS A 24 10.18 -16.29 -0.03
C LYS A 24 10.06 -16.86 -1.44
N ALA A 25 9.04 -16.46 -2.20
CA ALA A 25 8.85 -16.92 -3.58
C ALA A 25 9.99 -16.44 -4.49
N VAL A 26 10.41 -15.17 -4.37
CA VAL A 26 11.53 -14.60 -5.12
C VAL A 26 12.85 -15.30 -4.75
N ASP A 27 13.12 -15.54 -3.47
CA ASP A 27 14.32 -16.24 -2.99
C ASP A 27 14.37 -17.70 -3.50
N ALA A 28 13.20 -18.36 -3.57
CA ALA A 28 13.06 -19.71 -4.13
C ALA A 28 13.03 -19.75 -5.68
N ARG A 29 13.09 -18.58 -6.34
CA ARG A 29 12.89 -18.41 -7.80
C ARG A 29 11.57 -19.01 -8.32
N ASP A 30 10.55 -19.08 -7.47
CA ASP A 30 9.18 -19.44 -7.84
C ASP A 30 8.46 -18.20 -8.39
N PHE A 31 8.79 -17.84 -9.64
CA PHE A 31 8.27 -16.62 -10.26
C PHE A 31 6.77 -16.68 -10.58
N ALA A 32 6.22 -17.88 -10.76
CA ALA A 32 4.78 -18.06 -10.90
C ALA A 32 4.06 -17.68 -9.61
N ARG A 33 4.57 -18.15 -8.45
CA ARG A 33 4.01 -17.76 -7.15
C ARG A 33 4.26 -16.28 -6.84
N ALA A 34 5.45 -15.77 -7.14
CA ALA A 34 5.77 -14.37 -6.95
C ALA A 34 4.84 -13.46 -7.79
N HIS A 35 4.52 -13.85 -9.04
CA HIS A 35 3.57 -13.13 -9.87
C HIS A 35 2.17 -13.07 -9.25
N GLN A 36 1.66 -14.19 -8.74
CA GLN A 36 0.37 -14.20 -8.03
C GLN A 36 0.36 -13.30 -6.79
N LEU A 37 1.46 -13.31 -6.03
CA LEU A 37 1.59 -12.53 -4.81
C LEU A 37 1.68 -11.03 -5.09
N VAL A 38 2.40 -10.61 -6.13
CA VAL A 38 2.46 -9.18 -6.51
C VAL A 38 1.12 -8.68 -7.06
N GLU A 39 0.34 -9.52 -7.75
CA GLU A 39 -1.03 -9.17 -8.17
C GLU A 39 -1.97 -9.05 -6.95
N ALA A 40 -1.84 -9.95 -5.96
CA ALA A 40 -2.60 -9.85 -4.71
C ALA A 40 -2.23 -8.59 -3.91
N LEU A 41 -0.94 -8.24 -3.84
CA LEU A 41 -0.46 -7.02 -3.23
C LEU A 41 -1.03 -5.77 -3.93
N ASP A 42 -0.99 -5.73 -5.26
CA ASP A 42 -1.51 -4.62 -6.07
C ASP A 42 -3.00 -4.37 -5.80
N ASN A 43 -3.79 -5.44 -5.72
CA ASN A 43 -5.22 -5.37 -5.43
C ASN A 43 -5.54 -4.96 -3.99
N ALA A 44 -4.73 -5.39 -3.01
CA ALA A 44 -4.93 -5.05 -1.61
C ALA A 44 -4.50 -3.61 -1.29
N ALA A 45 -3.35 -3.18 -1.81
CA ALA A 45 -2.78 -1.86 -1.54
C ALA A 45 -3.56 -0.72 -2.21
N GLY A 46 -4.17 -0.96 -3.38
CA GLY A 46 -4.86 0.09 -4.14
C GLY A 46 -5.97 0.81 -3.37
N PRO A 47 -7.01 0.10 -2.89
CA PRO A 47 -8.08 0.72 -2.12
C PRO A 47 -7.62 1.33 -0.79
N HIS A 48 -6.61 0.72 -0.17
CA HIS A 48 -6.02 1.20 1.08
C HIS A 48 -5.33 2.54 0.89
N MET A 49 -4.40 2.63 -0.07
CA MET A 49 -3.71 3.87 -0.39
C MET A 49 -4.66 4.95 -0.93
N GLU A 50 -5.69 4.57 -1.70
CA GLU A 50 -6.75 5.50 -2.10
C GLU A 50 -7.50 6.07 -0.89
N PHE A 51 -7.77 5.26 0.13
CA PHE A 51 -8.39 5.74 1.36
C PHE A 51 -7.48 6.73 2.08
N GLU A 52 -6.21 6.37 2.26
CA GLU A 52 -5.25 7.19 2.98
C GLU A 52 -5.10 8.57 2.34
N GLU A 53 -4.88 8.61 1.04
CA GLU A 53 -4.63 9.86 0.31
C GLU A 53 -5.87 10.74 0.22
N ARG A 54 -7.07 10.16 0.10
CA ARG A 54 -8.31 10.93 -0.08
C ARG A 54 -8.93 11.40 1.22
N TYR A 55 -8.70 10.69 2.32
CA TYR A 55 -9.45 10.91 3.57
C TYR A 55 -8.54 11.06 4.79
N LEU A 56 -7.63 10.10 5.03
CA LEU A 56 -6.80 10.11 6.22
C LEU A 56 -5.78 11.24 6.19
N TYR A 57 -4.89 11.27 5.20
CA TYR A 57 -3.80 12.24 5.12
C TYR A 57 -4.28 13.70 5.10
N PRO A 58 -5.34 14.08 4.35
CA PRO A 58 -5.89 15.43 4.44
C PRO A 58 -6.35 15.80 5.86
N SER A 59 -6.92 14.84 6.60
CA SER A 59 -7.36 15.05 7.98
C SER A 59 -6.20 15.20 8.97
N LEU A 60 -5.00 14.75 8.60
CA LEU A 60 -3.79 14.86 9.40
C LEU A 60 -2.94 16.10 9.09
N ILE A 61 -3.31 16.93 8.10
CA ILE A 61 -2.62 18.19 7.76
C ILE A 61 -2.40 19.09 9.00
N PRO A 62 -3.37 19.29 9.92
CA PRO A 62 -3.15 20.13 11.10
C PRO A 62 -2.05 19.63 12.05
N LEU A 63 -1.71 18.34 11.99
CA LEU A 63 -0.69 17.71 12.84
C LEU A 63 0.67 17.59 12.14
N LEU A 64 0.65 17.24 10.85
CA LEU A 64 1.85 16.91 10.07
C LEU A 64 2.34 18.06 9.18
N GLY A 65 1.47 19.00 8.86
CA GLY A 65 1.69 20.01 7.83
C GLY A 65 1.52 19.47 6.41
N GLU A 66 1.23 20.37 5.47
CA GLU A 66 0.95 20.03 4.07
C GLU A 66 2.13 19.33 3.38
N GLU A 67 3.36 19.81 3.61
CA GLU A 67 4.55 19.24 2.96
C GLU A 67 4.80 17.79 3.35
N ARG A 68 4.52 17.43 4.62
CA ARG A 68 4.63 16.04 5.06
C ARG A 68 3.56 15.17 4.41
N VAL A 69 2.32 15.67 4.29
CA VAL A 69 1.24 14.96 3.60
C VAL A 69 1.56 14.75 2.12
N LYS A 70 2.10 15.77 1.43
CA LYS A 70 2.58 15.63 0.05
C LYS A 70 3.66 14.57 -0.09
N ALA A 71 4.59 14.50 0.87
CA ALA A 71 5.63 13.47 0.90
C ALA A 71 5.02 12.06 1.03
N LEU A 72 4.04 11.85 1.92
CA LEU A 72 3.35 10.56 2.06
C LEU A 72 2.64 10.13 0.77
N ILE A 73 1.96 11.06 0.08
CA ILE A 73 1.34 10.79 -1.22
C ILE A 73 2.40 10.44 -2.28
N SER A 74 3.54 11.14 -2.28
CA SER A 74 4.65 10.85 -3.18
C SER A 74 5.25 9.46 -2.92
N ASP A 75 5.32 9.02 -1.67
CA ASP A 75 5.79 7.67 -1.31
C ASP A 75 4.86 6.59 -1.91
N HIS A 76 3.54 6.80 -1.89
CA HIS A 76 2.57 5.90 -2.53
C HIS A 76 2.74 5.82 -4.05
N GLN A 77 3.02 6.94 -4.71
CA GLN A 77 3.30 6.96 -6.14
C GLN A 77 4.56 6.15 -6.49
N GLY A 78 5.61 6.28 -5.66
CA GLY A 78 6.80 5.45 -5.75
C GLY A 78 6.49 3.95 -5.58
N ALA A 79 5.71 3.61 -4.56
CA ALA A 79 5.26 2.24 -4.31
C ALA A 79 4.48 1.66 -5.50
N ALA A 80 3.55 2.42 -6.08
CA ALA A 80 2.78 2.03 -7.27
C ALA A 80 3.68 1.77 -8.49
N ALA A 81 4.66 2.64 -8.73
CA ALA A 81 5.62 2.48 -9.82
C ALA A 81 6.47 1.21 -9.65
N MET A 82 6.90 0.90 -8.42
CA MET A 82 7.64 -0.32 -8.13
C MET A 82 6.81 -1.58 -8.32
N VAL A 83 5.55 -1.61 -7.83
CA VAL A 83 4.63 -2.73 -8.05
C VAL A 83 4.41 -2.96 -9.54
N HIS A 84 4.23 -1.89 -10.32
CA HIS A 84 4.10 -1.99 -11.77
C HIS A 84 5.32 -2.65 -12.42
N LYS A 85 6.52 -2.19 -12.07
CA LYS A 85 7.77 -2.76 -12.60
C LYS A 85 7.98 -4.20 -12.16
N ALA A 86 7.65 -4.54 -10.90
CA ALA A 86 7.72 -5.92 -10.40
C ALA A 86 6.78 -6.85 -11.18
N LYS A 87 5.54 -6.41 -11.46
CA LYS A 87 4.58 -7.15 -12.32
C LYS A 87 5.13 -7.37 -13.73
N GLN A 88 5.83 -6.39 -14.30
CA GLN A 88 6.44 -6.53 -15.63
C GLN A 88 7.59 -7.54 -15.63
N ILE A 89 8.47 -7.51 -14.62
CA ILE A 89 9.58 -8.47 -14.46
C ILE A 89 9.04 -9.89 -14.31
N LEU A 90 8.07 -10.10 -13.42
CA LEU A 90 7.56 -11.42 -13.08
C LEU A 90 6.68 -12.07 -14.17
N ARG A 91 6.38 -11.34 -15.24
CA ARG A 91 5.71 -11.87 -16.45
C ARG A 91 6.70 -12.35 -17.52
N LYS A 92 7.99 -12.09 -17.37
CA LYS A 92 9.01 -12.53 -18.32
C LYS A 92 9.24 -14.04 -18.20
N GLU A 93 9.66 -14.65 -19.31
CA GLU A 93 10.04 -16.07 -19.32
C GLU A 93 11.29 -16.35 -18.47
N ALA A 94 12.17 -15.36 -18.35
CA ALA A 94 13.37 -15.40 -17.53
C ALA A 94 13.57 -14.07 -16.81
N VAL A 95 14.01 -14.15 -15.56
CA VAL A 95 14.35 -13.00 -14.70
C VAL A 95 15.87 -12.92 -14.59
N SER A 96 16.44 -11.77 -14.92
CA SER A 96 17.89 -11.54 -14.80
C SER A 96 18.31 -11.31 -13.34
N GLU A 97 19.61 -11.36 -13.05
CA GLU A 97 20.11 -11.07 -11.70
C GLU A 97 19.89 -9.60 -11.29
N GLU A 98 19.93 -8.66 -12.24
CA GLU A 98 19.60 -7.24 -11.98
C GLU A 98 18.12 -7.08 -11.62
N GLU A 99 17.25 -7.82 -12.30
CA GLU A 99 15.82 -7.82 -12.02
C GLU A 99 15.49 -8.51 -10.69
N LEU A 100 16.22 -9.58 -10.36
CA LEU A 100 16.13 -10.24 -9.07
C LEU A 100 16.53 -9.27 -7.93
N ALA A 101 17.64 -8.54 -8.11
CA ALA A 101 18.06 -7.51 -7.17
C ALA A 101 17.01 -6.40 -7.03
N PHE A 102 16.40 -5.97 -8.13
CA PHE A 102 15.29 -5.03 -8.09
C PHE A 102 14.09 -5.58 -7.29
N LEU A 103 13.69 -6.83 -7.49
CA LEU A 103 12.58 -7.43 -6.74
C LEU A 103 12.87 -7.47 -5.24
N HIS A 104 14.11 -7.79 -4.84
CA HIS A 104 14.51 -7.76 -3.43
C HIS A 104 14.47 -6.37 -2.82
N GLU A 105 14.94 -5.37 -3.56
CA GLU A 105 14.93 -3.97 -3.15
C GLU A 105 13.49 -3.45 -3.00
N PHE A 106 12.66 -3.65 -4.03
CA PHE A 106 11.24 -3.33 -4.01
C PHE A 106 10.53 -3.90 -2.78
N ILE A 107 10.73 -5.19 -2.47
CA ILE A 107 10.10 -5.81 -1.31
C ILE A 107 10.58 -5.16 -0.01
N ARG A 108 11.86 -4.82 0.10
CA ARG A 108 12.43 -4.14 1.27
C ARG A 108 11.82 -2.75 1.45
N GLU A 109 11.79 -1.95 0.40
CA GLU A 109 11.24 -0.58 0.45
C GLU A 109 9.74 -0.59 0.78
N PHE A 110 8.97 -1.51 0.20
CA PHE A 110 7.53 -1.61 0.50
C PHE A 110 7.27 -2.07 1.93
N LEU A 111 8.08 -3.01 2.47
CA LEU A 111 8.00 -3.40 3.88
C LEU A 111 8.27 -2.21 4.81
N GLN A 112 9.26 -1.38 4.48
CA GLN A 112 9.58 -0.18 5.24
C GLN A 112 8.41 0.81 5.20
N HIS A 113 7.89 1.11 4.02
CA HIS A 113 6.74 1.99 3.84
C HIS A 113 5.51 1.54 4.65
N ALA A 114 5.12 0.26 4.54
CA ALA A 114 3.97 -0.28 5.28
C ALA A 114 4.18 -0.22 6.81
N SER A 115 5.43 -0.36 7.27
CA SER A 115 5.77 -0.24 8.69
C SER A 115 5.71 1.21 9.18
N ASP A 116 6.22 2.15 8.38
CA ASP A 116 6.22 3.58 8.72
C ASP A 116 4.81 4.17 8.67
N CYS A 117 3.97 3.70 7.74
CA CYS A 117 2.61 4.21 7.57
C CYS A 117 1.69 3.85 8.73
N GLU A 118 1.95 2.76 9.47
CA GLU A 118 1.17 2.41 10.68
C GLU A 118 1.16 3.55 11.70
N GLY A 119 2.18 4.41 11.73
CA GLY A 119 2.21 5.60 12.59
C GLY A 119 1.06 6.58 12.34
N THR A 120 0.47 6.58 11.14
CA THR A 120 -0.67 7.46 10.80
C THR A 120 -1.95 7.03 11.51
N ALA A 121 -2.11 5.73 11.82
CA ALA A 121 -3.21 5.24 12.65
C ALA A 121 -3.13 5.79 14.08
N LEU A 122 -1.92 5.90 14.65
CA LEU A 122 -1.74 6.51 15.98
C LEU A 122 -2.14 7.99 15.99
N LEU A 123 -1.83 8.73 14.91
CA LEU A 123 -2.25 10.12 14.77
C LEU A 123 -3.76 10.24 14.60
N ALA A 124 -4.40 9.28 13.93
CA ALA A 124 -5.84 9.26 13.76
C ALA A 124 -6.60 9.15 15.10
N GLU A 125 -5.99 8.59 16.16
CA GLU A 125 -6.60 8.52 17.50
C GLU A 125 -6.97 9.89 18.09
N THR A 126 -6.39 10.99 17.58
CA THR A 126 -6.73 12.35 18.02
C THR A 126 -7.94 12.95 17.31
N LEU A 127 -8.47 12.29 16.28
CA LEU A 127 -9.61 12.76 15.50
C LEU A 127 -10.93 12.50 16.23
N SER A 128 -12.01 13.15 15.79
CA SER A 128 -13.32 12.93 16.40
C SER A 128 -13.86 11.53 16.10
N GLN A 129 -14.67 10.97 17.01
CA GLN A 129 -15.29 9.66 16.80
C GLN A 129 -16.14 9.65 15.51
N GLU A 130 -16.79 10.75 15.16
CA GLU A 130 -17.55 10.89 13.92
C GLU A 130 -16.66 10.70 12.67
N GLN A 131 -15.46 11.29 12.67
CA GLN A 131 -14.50 11.10 11.58
C GLN A 131 -14.01 9.65 11.51
N ILE A 132 -13.70 9.04 12.65
CA ILE A 132 -13.26 7.64 12.73
C ILE A 132 -14.33 6.66 12.24
N ASP A 133 -15.58 6.86 12.63
CA ASP A 133 -16.70 6.04 12.18
C ASP A 133 -16.92 6.17 10.67
N GLU A 134 -16.71 7.36 10.12
CA GLU A 134 -16.81 7.60 8.68
C GLU A 134 -15.64 6.98 7.90
N PHE A 135 -14.43 7.04 8.44
CA PHE A 135 -13.25 6.40 7.84
C PHE A 135 -13.43 4.89 7.68
N GLY A 136 -13.99 4.21 8.68
CA GLY A 136 -14.29 2.78 8.58
C GLY A 136 -15.22 2.45 7.41
N LYS A 137 -16.25 3.29 7.17
CA LYS A 137 -17.16 3.13 6.02
C LYS A 137 -16.46 3.40 4.70
N GLN A 138 -15.67 4.47 4.62
CA GLN A 138 -14.96 4.89 3.41
C GLN A 138 -13.93 3.84 2.98
N LEU A 139 -13.16 3.29 3.92
CA LEU A 139 -12.19 2.24 3.67
C LEU A 139 -12.86 0.98 3.10
N VAL A 140 -13.94 0.50 3.73
CA VAL A 140 -14.70 -0.68 3.25
C VAL A 140 -15.36 -0.42 1.89
N ALA A 141 -15.88 0.79 1.67
CA ALA A 141 -16.47 1.17 0.39
C ALA A 141 -15.42 1.15 -0.74
N LEU A 142 -14.22 1.69 -0.49
CA LEU A 142 -13.13 1.67 -1.45
C LEU A 142 -12.66 0.25 -1.77
N ARG A 143 -12.56 -0.64 -0.77
CA ARG A 143 -12.21 -2.06 -1.03
C ARG A 143 -13.18 -2.72 -2.00
N SER A 144 -14.46 -2.38 -1.93
CA SER A 144 -15.49 -2.92 -2.83
C SER A 144 -15.31 -2.49 -4.30
N THR A 145 -14.52 -1.44 -4.56
CA THR A 145 -14.16 -1.04 -5.93
C THR A 145 -13.13 -1.96 -6.56
N GLY A 146 -12.34 -2.67 -5.75
CA GLY A 146 -11.28 -3.58 -6.20
C GLY A 146 -10.23 -2.91 -7.09
N LYS A 147 -10.07 -1.58 -7.03
CA LYS A 147 -9.18 -0.83 -7.90
C LYS A 147 -7.72 -1.13 -7.53
N PRO A 148 -6.91 -1.74 -8.42
CA PRO A 148 -5.50 -2.02 -8.13
C PRO A 148 -4.68 -0.73 -7.98
N LEU A 149 -3.63 -0.77 -7.17
CA LEU A 149 -2.72 0.36 -6.94
C LEU A 149 -2.13 0.89 -8.26
N THR A 150 -1.72 -0.01 -9.15
CA THR A 150 -1.17 0.35 -10.47
C THR A 150 -2.17 1.02 -11.42
N VAL A 151 -3.47 0.96 -11.12
CA VAL A 151 -4.55 1.66 -11.84
C VAL A 151 -4.90 2.98 -11.16
N TYR A 152 -4.95 2.99 -9.82
CA TYR A 152 -5.28 4.18 -9.05
C TYR A 152 -4.27 5.32 -9.27
N LYS A 153 -2.97 5.01 -9.39
CA LYS A 153 -1.88 5.97 -9.70
C LYS A 153 -1.71 7.15 -8.73
N GLY A 154 -2.36 7.11 -7.57
CA GLY A 154 -2.30 8.15 -6.55
C GLY A 154 -3.24 9.33 -6.83
N ALA A 155 -3.58 10.06 -5.77
CA ALA A 155 -4.30 11.32 -5.84
C ALA A 155 -3.42 12.34 -6.57
N THR A 156 -3.95 12.94 -7.62
CA THR A 156 -3.28 14.08 -8.28
C THR A 156 -3.23 15.22 -7.28
N ALA A 157 -2.03 15.70 -6.94
CA ALA A 157 -1.87 16.94 -6.18
C ALA A 157 -2.63 18.05 -6.93
N ALA A 158 -3.65 18.60 -6.29
CA ALA A 158 -4.38 19.77 -6.78
C ALA A 158 -3.53 21.04 -6.64
#